data_AF-A0A959DUR5-F1
#
_entry.id   AF-A0A959DUR5-F1
#
_cell.length_a   1.000
_cell.length_b   1.000
_cell.length_c   1.000
_cell.angle_alpha   90.00
_cell.angle_beta   90.00
_cell.angle_gamma   90.00
#
_symmetry.space_group_name_H-M   'P 1'
#
loop_
_entity.id
_entity.type
_entity.pdbx_description
1 polymer ?
#
loop_
_entity_poly.entity_id
_entity_poly.type
_entity_poly.pdbx_seq_one_letter_code
_entity_poly.pdbx_strand_id
1 'polypeptide(L)'
;MAHDLEAGKKLALKTILILGAITVTEVLVALTGKGYIISGFHMAEAILAIIMIAMSAYKAYLIVFEFMHMRHEVKGLRFSVLLPMLLLVWAIIAFFSEGNHWLHNRDQIIEKNEQVPAVETIKPVGD
;
A
#
# COMPACT_ATOMS: atom_id res chain seq x y z
N MET A 1 6.77 -41.70 -1.27
CA MET A 1 7.85 -40.72 -1.44
C MET A 1 7.73 -39.95 -2.76
N ALA A 2 7.77 -40.58 -3.94
CA ALA A 2 7.70 -39.85 -5.22
C ALA A 2 6.34 -39.20 -5.54
N HIS A 3 5.23 -39.88 -5.24
CA HIS A 3 3.87 -39.38 -5.53
C HIS A 3 3.48 -38.11 -4.74
N ASP A 4 4.02 -37.94 -3.54
CA ASP A 4 3.73 -36.80 -2.67
C ASP A 4 4.45 -35.52 -3.14
N LEU A 5 5.68 -35.68 -3.63
CA LEU A 5 6.46 -34.60 -4.26
C LEU A 5 5.79 -34.06 -5.53
N GLU A 6 5.16 -34.93 -6.33
CA GLU A 6 4.46 -34.50 -7.55
C GLU A 6 3.18 -33.72 -7.24
N ALA A 7 2.44 -34.12 -6.20
CA ALA A 7 1.23 -33.43 -5.77
C ALA A 7 1.53 -32.01 -5.26
N GLY A 8 2.54 -31.85 -4.40
CA GLY A 8 2.97 -30.54 -3.91
C GLY A 8 3.46 -29.60 -5.02
N LYS A 9 4.25 -30.13 -5.97
CA LYS A 9 4.73 -29.36 -7.13
C LYS A 9 3.59 -28.89 -8.03
N LYS A 10 2.61 -29.75 -8.32
CA LYS A 10 1.44 -29.37 -9.14
C LYS A 10 0.60 -28.29 -8.47
N LEU A 11 0.41 -28.37 -7.15
CA LEU A 11 -0.32 -27.36 -6.41
C LEU A 11 0.39 -26.00 -6.46
N ALA A 12 1.70 -25.98 -6.15
CA ALA A 12 2.49 -24.76 -6.22
C ALA A 12 2.50 -24.13 -7.62
N LEU A 13 2.69 -24.94 -8.67
CA LEU A 13 2.65 -24.47 -10.05
C LEU A 13 1.28 -23.89 -10.43
N LYS A 14 0.18 -24.55 -10.03
CA LYS A 14 -1.17 -24.04 -10.27
C LYS A 14 -1.37 -22.67 -9.60
N THR A 15 -0.94 -22.52 -8.36
CA THR A 15 -1.05 -21.24 -7.62
C THR A 15 -0.22 -20.15 -8.28
N ILE A 16 1.03 -20.44 -8.67
CA ILE A 16 1.89 -19.50 -9.40
C ILE A 16 1.24 -19.05 -10.71
N LEU A 17 0.65 -19.98 -11.47
CA LEU A 17 0.00 -19.67 -12.74
C LEU A 17 -1.22 -18.76 -12.54
N ILE A 18 -2.01 -19.01 -11.50
CA ILE A 18 -3.16 -18.16 -11.14
C ILE A 18 -2.68 -16.76 -10.75
N LEU A 19 -1.65 -16.65 -9.90
CA LEU A 19 -1.08 -15.36 -9.53
C LEU A 19 -0.53 -14.61 -10.74
N GLY A 20 0.19 -15.30 -11.62
CA GLY A 20 0.71 -14.74 -12.86
C GLY A 20 -0.42 -14.19 -13.74
N ALA A 21 -1.49 -14.97 -13.93
CA ALA A 21 -2.66 -14.54 -14.70
C ALA A 21 -3.33 -13.28 -14.11
N ILE A 22 -3.51 -13.23 -12.78
CA ILE A 22 -4.07 -12.04 -12.10
C ILE A 22 -3.15 -10.83 -12.32
N THR A 23 -1.84 -11.00 -12.18
CA THR A 23 -0.86 -9.92 -12.33
C THR A 23 -0.82 -9.38 -13.76
N VAL A 24 -0.86 -10.27 -14.76
CA VAL A 24 -0.98 -9.86 -16.17
C VAL A 24 -2.28 -9.10 -16.40
N THR A 25 -3.39 -9.58 -15.84
CA THR A 25 -4.69 -8.91 -15.94
C THR A 25 -4.67 -7.52 -15.30
N GLU A 26 -4.06 -7.35 -14.12
CA GLU A 26 -3.89 -6.05 -13.47
C GLU A 26 -3.13 -5.07 -14.36
N VAL A 27 -2.03 -5.51 -14.98
CA VAL A 27 -1.25 -4.66 -15.90
C VAL A 27 -2.08 -4.27 -17.12
N LEU A 28 -2.82 -5.20 -17.72
CA LEU A 28 -3.69 -4.91 -18.86
C LEU A 28 -4.80 -3.92 -18.49
N VAL A 29 -5.42 -4.06 -17.32
CA VAL A 29 -6.44 -3.13 -16.80
C VAL A 29 -5.83 -1.75 -16.58
N ALA A 30 -4.65 -1.67 -15.96
CA ALA A 30 -3.96 -0.42 -15.70
C ALA A 30 -3.56 0.31 -17.00
N LEU A 31 -3.04 -0.42 -17.99
CA LEU A 31 -2.65 0.13 -19.29
C LEU A 31 -3.86 0.60 -20.11
N THR A 32 -4.93 -0.22 -20.13
CA THR A 32 -6.15 0.12 -20.86
C THR A 32 -6.87 1.29 -20.22
N GLY A 33 -7.02 1.28 -18.89
CA GLY A 33 -7.75 2.33 -18.17
C GLY A 33 -7.05 3.69 -18.17
N LYS A 34 -5.71 3.71 -18.32
CA LYS A 34 -4.92 4.94 -18.55
C LYS A 34 -4.86 5.37 -20.03
N GLY A 35 -5.52 4.65 -20.94
CA GLY A 35 -5.60 5.03 -22.36
C GLY A 35 -4.34 4.74 -23.19
N TYR A 36 -3.39 3.92 -22.69
CA TYR A 36 -2.18 3.56 -23.43
C TYR A 36 -2.45 2.59 -24.59
N ILE A 37 -3.50 1.76 -24.48
CA ILE A 37 -3.85 0.74 -25.49
C ILE A 37 -4.95 1.24 -26.44
N ILE A 38 -5.96 1.93 -25.90
CA ILE A 38 -7.09 2.46 -26.68
C ILE A 38 -7.03 3.97 -26.59
N SER A 39 -6.61 4.61 -27.68
CA SER A 39 -6.58 6.08 -27.78
C SER A 39 -7.98 6.64 -27.55
N GLY A 40 -8.15 7.42 -26.48
CA GLY A 40 -9.41 8.09 -26.13
C GLY A 40 -10.25 7.40 -25.05
N PHE A 41 -9.89 6.19 -24.60
CA PHE A 41 -10.53 5.55 -23.46
C PHE A 41 -9.80 5.89 -22.16
N HIS A 42 -10.40 6.73 -21.33
CA HIS A 42 -9.92 7.02 -19.98
C HIS A 42 -10.98 6.59 -18.98
N MET A 43 -10.62 5.64 -18.13
CA MET A 43 -11.45 5.26 -17.00
C MET A 43 -11.29 6.33 -15.90
N ALA A 44 -12.36 6.65 -15.17
CA ALA A 44 -12.25 7.57 -14.04
C ALA A 44 -11.19 7.07 -13.05
N GLU A 45 -10.27 7.95 -12.65
CA GLU A 45 -9.10 7.58 -11.83
C GLU A 45 -9.49 6.89 -10.53
N ALA A 46 -10.58 7.34 -9.90
CA ALA A 46 -11.11 6.73 -8.68
C ALA A 46 -11.60 5.29 -8.92
N ILE A 47 -12.26 5.02 -10.06
CA ILE A 47 -12.74 3.68 -10.41
C ILE A 47 -11.55 2.75 -10.67
N LEU A 48 -10.57 3.22 -11.43
CA LEU A 48 -9.34 2.47 -11.71
C LEU A 48 -8.60 2.16 -10.40
N ALA A 49 -8.44 3.14 -9.51
CA ALA A 49 -7.79 2.95 -8.22
C ALA A 49 -8.50 1.88 -7.37
N ILE A 50 -9.84 1.93 -7.29
CA ILE A 50 -10.63 0.95 -6.52
C ILE A 50 -10.48 -0.46 -7.10
N ILE A 51 -10.56 -0.62 -8.42
CA ILE A 51 -10.39 -1.91 -9.09
C ILE A 51 -8.98 -2.47 -8.81
N MET A 52 -7.95 -1.65 -8.94
CA MET A 52 -6.56 -2.06 -8.70
C MET A 52 -6.34 -2.47 -7.24
N ILE A 53 -6.89 -1.71 -6.28
CA ILE A 53 -6.83 -2.06 -4.86
C ILE A 53 -7.54 -3.40 -4.60
N ALA A 54 -8.72 -3.62 -5.17
CA ALA A 54 -9.48 -4.85 -4.99
C ALA A 54 -8.75 -6.08 -5.57
N MET A 55 -8.19 -5.97 -6.78
CA MET A 55 -7.41 -7.05 -7.39
C MET A 55 -6.15 -7.37 -6.58
N SER A 56 -5.46 -6.34 -6.08
CA SER A 56 -4.26 -6.53 -5.25
C SER A 56 -4.59 -7.13 -3.88
N ALA A 57 -5.73 -6.78 -3.28
CA ALA A 57 -6.22 -7.42 -2.05
C ALA A 57 -6.54 -8.90 -2.28
N TYR A 58 -7.21 -9.25 -3.40
CA TYR A 58 -7.50 -10.63 -3.76
C TYR A 58 -6.22 -11.46 -3.97
N LYS A 59 -5.23 -10.88 -4.66
CA LYS A 59 -3.92 -11.49 -4.84
C LYS A 59 -3.21 -11.72 -3.51
N ALA A 60 -3.23 -10.73 -2.60
CA ALA A 60 -2.63 -10.87 -1.26
C ALA A 60 -3.28 -12.02 -0.46
N TYR A 61 -4.60 -12.18 -0.55
CA TYR A 61 -5.29 -13.34 0.03
C TYR A 61 -4.78 -14.67 -0.55
N LEU A 62 -4.66 -14.79 -1.88
CA LEU A 62 -4.14 -16.00 -2.50
C LEU A 62 -2.69 -16.31 -2.10
N ILE A 63 -1.83 -15.31 -1.92
CA ILE A 63 -0.45 -15.50 -1.44
C ILE A 63 -0.45 -16.13 -0.06
N VAL A 64 -1.14 -15.48 0.89
CA VAL A 64 -1.12 -15.88 2.30
C VAL A 64 -1.75 -17.26 2.49
N PHE A 65 -2.86 -17.56 1.83
CA PHE A 65 -3.58 -18.81 2.09
C PHE A 65 -3.15 -19.98 1.20
N GLU A 66 -2.91 -19.76 -0.10
CA GLU A 66 -2.59 -20.83 -1.06
C GLU A 66 -1.09 -20.97 -1.31
N PHE A 67 -0.36 -19.87 -1.52
CA PHE A 67 1.07 -19.96 -1.84
C PHE A 67 1.91 -20.36 -0.61
N MET A 68 1.57 -19.82 0.55
CA MET A 68 2.23 -20.18 1.82
C MET A 68 1.62 -21.43 2.47
N HIS A 69 0.65 -22.10 1.84
CA HIS A 69 -0.02 -23.32 2.32
C HIS A 69 -0.70 -23.19 3.70
N MET A 70 -0.93 -21.98 4.21
CA MET A 70 -1.40 -21.76 5.57
C MET A 70 -2.90 -21.98 5.77
N ARG A 71 -3.61 -22.43 4.73
CA ARG A 71 -5.06 -22.70 4.79
C ARG A 71 -5.40 -23.83 5.76
N HIS A 72 -4.56 -24.86 5.84
CA HIS A 72 -4.81 -26.07 6.65
C HIS A 72 -3.84 -26.22 7.83
N GLU A 73 -2.90 -25.30 7.96
CA GLU A 73 -1.93 -25.26 9.05
C GLU A 73 -2.48 -24.63 10.33
N VAL A 74 -1.72 -24.79 11.42
CA VAL A 74 -2.08 -24.25 12.74
C VAL A 74 -2.31 -22.74 12.68
N LYS A 75 -3.36 -22.28 13.38
CA LYS A 75 -3.80 -20.87 13.35
C LYS A 75 -2.69 -19.89 13.74
N GLY A 76 -1.77 -20.29 14.63
CA GLY A 76 -0.62 -19.48 15.04
C GLY A 76 0.35 -19.15 13.89
N LEU A 77 0.60 -20.09 12.98
CA LEU A 77 1.45 -19.86 11.80
C LEU A 77 0.82 -18.89 10.81
N ARG A 78 -0.51 -18.83 10.75
CA ARG A 78 -1.20 -17.83 9.91
C ARG A 78 -1.06 -16.42 10.49
N PHE A 79 -1.17 -16.29 11.81
CA PHE A 79 -1.02 -14.99 12.47
C PHE A 79 0.40 -14.45 12.40
N SER A 80 1.44 -15.29 12.32
CA SER A 80 2.82 -14.81 12.18
C SER A 80 3.07 -14.06 10.87
N VAL A 81 2.25 -14.28 9.84
CA VAL A 81 2.31 -13.56 8.56
C VAL A 81 1.27 -12.43 8.51
N LEU A 82 0.04 -12.69 8.96
CA LEU A 82 -1.03 -11.68 8.94
C LEU A 82 -0.74 -10.50 9.86
N LEU A 83 -0.14 -10.73 11.05
CA LEU A 83 0.08 -9.69 12.04
C LEU A 83 1.12 -8.66 11.57
N PRO A 84 2.31 -9.04 11.04
CA PRO A 84 3.23 -8.08 10.42
C PRO A 84 2.61 -7.33 9.24
N MET A 85 1.82 -8.00 8.40
CA MET A 85 1.14 -7.35 7.27
C MET A 85 0.14 -6.28 7.74
N LEU A 86 -0.64 -6.56 8.78
CA LEU A 86 -1.60 -5.60 9.35
C LEU A 86 -0.88 -4.45 10.06
N LEU A 87 0.18 -4.74 10.81
CA LEU A 87 1.00 -3.71 11.45
C LEU A 87 1.66 -2.80 10.41
N LEU A 88 2.05 -3.33 9.25
CA LEU A 88 2.59 -2.51 8.17
C LEU A 88 1.55 -1.52 7.62
N VAL A 89 0.31 -1.97 7.37
CA VAL A 89 -0.78 -1.07 6.93
C VAL A 89 -1.05 0.01 7.98
N TRP A 90 -1.12 -0.38 9.25
CA TRP A 90 -1.31 0.56 10.36
C TRP A 90 -0.13 1.55 10.47
N ALA A 91 1.11 1.08 10.33
CA ALA A 91 2.30 1.93 10.38
C ALA A 91 2.33 2.94 9.23
N ILE A 92 1.92 2.55 8.02
CA ILE A 92 1.77 3.49 6.90
C ILE A 92 0.78 4.60 7.28
N ILE A 93 -0.39 4.26 7.80
CA ILE A 93 -1.39 5.26 8.21
C ILE A 93 -0.82 6.18 9.30
N ALA A 94 -0.15 5.62 10.32
CA ALA A 94 0.44 6.38 11.41
C ALA A 94 1.52 7.35 10.92
N PHE A 95 2.43 6.90 10.04
CA PHE A 95 3.49 7.75 9.49
C PHE A 95 2.97 8.87 8.60
N PHE A 96 1.90 8.63 7.83
CA PHE A 96 1.27 9.68 7.03
C PHE A 96 0.59 10.73 7.93
N SER A 97 -0.08 10.28 9.01
CA SER A 97 -0.68 11.19 10.00
C SER A 97 0.38 12.05 10.69
N GLU A 98 1.45 11.42 11.17
CA GLU A 98 2.55 12.13 11.85
C GLU A 98 3.28 13.09 10.89
N GLY A 99 3.54 12.65 9.66
CA GLY A 99 4.18 13.47 8.64
C GLY A 99 3.36 14.71 8.28
N ASN A 100 2.03 14.57 8.18
CA ASN A 100 1.15 15.71 7.94
C ASN A 100 1.12 16.68 9.12
N HIS A 101 1.12 16.17 10.36
CA HIS A 101 1.16 17.00 11.55
C HIS A 101 2.48 17.79 11.65
N TRP A 102 3.62 17.13 11.37
CA TRP A 102 4.92 17.79 11.35
C TRP A 102 5.02 18.90 10.29
N LEU A 103 4.45 18.68 9.10
CA LEU A 103 4.40 19.69 8.03
C LEU A 103 3.68 20.96 8.50
N HIS A 104 2.48 20.82 9.07
CA HIS A 104 1.71 21.96 9.57
C HIS A 104 2.43 22.72 10.69
N ASN A 105 3.05 22.00 11.62
CA ASN A 105 3.78 22.63 12.72
C ASN A 105 5.00 23.41 12.22
N ARG A 106 5.69 22.90 11.19
CA ARG A 106 6.85 23.58 10.60
C ARG A 106 6.42 24.86 9.88
N ASP A 107 5.34 24.82 9.12
CA ASP A 107 4.85 25.98 8.37
C ASP A 107 4.37 27.10 9.33
N GLN A 108 3.73 26.74 10.45
CA GLN A 108 3.38 27.68 11.51
C GLN A 108 4.58 28.38 12.17
N ILE A 109 5.69 27.65 12.36
CA ILE A 109 6.92 28.23 12.93
C ILE A 109 7.55 29.22 11.96
N ILE A 110 7.59 28.87 10.67
CA ILE A 110 8.12 29.76 9.62
C ILE A 110 7.29 31.05 9.57
N GLU A 111 5.96 30.93 9.53
CA GLU A 111 5.04 32.08 9.51
C GLU A 111 5.24 32.98 10.75
N LYS A 112 5.35 32.39 11.95
CA LYS A 112 5.61 33.16 13.17
C LYS A 112 6.94 33.90 13.10
N ASN A 113 8.02 33.23 12.70
CA ASN A 113 9.35 33.84 12.60
C ASN A 113 9.39 34.98 11.57
N GLU A 114 8.62 34.87 10.49
CA GLU A 114 8.50 35.89 9.44
C GLU A 114 7.64 37.10 9.89
N GLN A 115 6.83 36.96 10.93
CA GLN A 115 6.12 38.06 11.59
C GLN A 115 6.96 38.77 12.68
N VAL A 116 8.06 38.16 13.18
CA VAL A 116 9.01 38.78 14.13
C VAL A 116 10.24 39.53 13.53
N PRO A 117 10.28 40.13 12.32
CA PRO A 117 11.44 40.94 11.90
C PRO A 117 11.38 42.45 12.23
N ALA A 118 10.33 43.00 12.87
CA ALA A 118 10.26 44.46 13.02
C ALA A 118 9.60 45.04 14.30
N VAL A 119 9.04 44.22 15.20
CA VAL A 119 8.26 44.74 16.34
C VAL A 119 9.04 44.78 17.67
N GLU A 120 10.10 43.99 17.82
CA GLU A 120 10.86 43.94 19.09
C GLU A 120 12.07 44.89 19.18
N THR A 121 12.44 45.60 18.10
CA THR A 121 13.58 46.54 18.11
C THR A 121 13.26 47.94 18.63
N ILE A 122 12.05 48.22 19.11
CA ILE A 122 11.73 49.54 19.70
C ILE A 122 10.97 49.39 21.01
N LYS A 123 11.70 49.18 22.11
CA LYS A 123 11.58 50.01 23.33
C LYS A 123 12.90 49.97 24.10
N PRO A 124 13.80 50.95 23.94
CA PRO A 124 14.66 51.29 25.06
C PRO A 124 13.74 51.74 26.21
N VAL A 125 13.82 51.06 27.35
CA VAL A 125 13.44 51.63 28.64
C VAL A 125 14.40 52.81 28.85
N GLY A 126 13.94 53.99 28.46
CA GLY A 126 14.52 55.26 28.84
C GLY A 126 13.70 55.81 29.99
N ASP A 127 14.44 56.12 31.06
CA ASP A 127 14.10 56.88 32.28
C ASP A 127 13.43 56.09 33.42
#